data_AF-A0A353RH74-F1
#
_entry.id   AF-A0A353RH74-F1
#
_cell.length_a   1.000
_cell.length_b   1.000
_cell.length_c   1.000
_cell.angle_alpha   90.00
_cell.angle_beta   90.00
_cell.angle_gamma   90.00
#
_symmetry.space_group_name_H-M   'P 1'
#
loop_
_entity.id
_entity.type
_entity.pdbx_description
1 polymer ?
#
loop_
_entity_poly.entity_id
_entity_poly.type
_entity_poly.pdbx_seq_one_letter_code
_entity_poly.pdbx_strand_id
1 'polypeptide(L)' 'YGGICNLRFDDTNPEKEDVEYVDSIMEDIKWLGFHWENVYYASDYFQQLWDFAVKLINEGKAYIDEQS' A
#
# COMPACT_ATOMS: atom_id res chain seq x y z
N TYR A 1 22.65 9.77 -9.04
CA TYR A 1 21.84 8.55 -9.23
C TYR A 1 20.50 8.99 -9.77
N GLY A 2 20.26 8.89 -11.09
CA GLY A 2 18.99 9.29 -11.71
C GLY A 2 17.89 8.27 -11.45
N GLY A 3 17.63 8.00 -10.16
CA GLY A 3 16.62 7.05 -9.71
C GLY A 3 15.24 7.69 -9.63
N ILE A 4 14.22 6.83 -9.55
CA ILE A 4 12.82 7.23 -9.43
C ILE A 4 12.37 6.94 -7.99
N CYS A 5 11.61 7.87 -7.42
CA CYS A 5 10.94 7.70 -6.14
C CYS A 5 9.42 7.69 -6.37
N ASN A 6 8.72 6.72 -5.80
CA ASN A 6 7.27 6.65 -5.85
C ASN A 6 6.71 7.01 -4.46
N LEU A 7 5.61 7.75 -4.43
CA LEU A 7 4.82 7.92 -3.23
C LEU A 7 3.79 6.79 -3.17
N ARG A 8 3.75 6.05 -2.06
CA ARG A 8 2.76 4.99 -1.86
C ARG A 8 2.07 5.19 -0.53
N PHE A 9 0.74 5.24 -0.56
CA PHE A 9 -0.09 5.19 0.63
C PHE A 9 -0.30 3.73 1.04
N ASP A 10 -0.06 3.45 2.32
CA ASP A 10 -0.26 2.12 2.90
C ASP A 10 -1.66 2.05 3.51
N ASP A 11 -2.65 2.03 2.62
CA ASP A 11 -4.08 2.09 2.90
C ASP A 11 -4.66 0.66 2.99
N THR A 12 -4.11 -0.13 3.93
CA THR A 12 -4.63 -1.46 4.25
C THR A 12 -5.59 -1.49 5.45
N ASN A 13 -5.86 -0.34 6.07
CA ASN A 13 -6.71 -0.21 7.25
C ASN A 13 -7.89 0.73 6.96
N PRO A 14 -9.05 0.19 6.58
CA PRO A 14 -10.20 0.99 6.15
C PRO A 14 -10.79 1.89 7.24
N GLU A 15 -10.44 1.68 8.52
CA GLU A 15 -10.92 2.53 9.62
C GLU A 15 -10.07 3.79 9.86
N LYS A 16 -8.84 3.83 9.32
CA LYS A 16 -7.87 4.93 9.56
C LYS A 16 -7.57 5.76 8.31
N GLU A 17 -8.19 5.43 7.20
CA GLU A 17 -7.98 6.09 5.92
C GLU A 17 -8.96 7.25 5.76
N ASP A 18 -8.43 8.46 5.94
CA ASP A 18 -9.13 9.70 5.59
C ASP A 18 -8.41 10.37 4.43
N VAL A 19 -9.19 10.88 3.47
CA VAL A 19 -8.68 11.65 2.32
C VAL A 19 -7.88 12.86 2.80
N GLU A 20 -8.27 13.44 3.94
CA GLU A 20 -7.55 14.57 4.54
C GLU A 20 -6.09 14.22 4.92
N TYR A 21 -5.82 12.97 5.34
CA TYR A 21 -4.46 12.53 5.63
C TYR A 21 -3.63 12.35 4.36
N VAL A 22 -4.24 11.83 3.29
CA VAL A 22 -3.56 11.66 1.99
C VAL A 22 -3.09 13.01 1.46
N ASP A 23 -4.01 13.99 1.45
CA ASP A 23 -3.73 15.32 0.92
C ASP A 23 -2.66 16.05 1.74
N SER A 24 -2.77 16.04 3.08
CA SER A 24 -1.79 16.69 3.96
C SER A 24 -0.38 16.10 3.83
N ILE A 25 -0.26 14.77 3.72
CA ILE A 25 1.03 14.10 3.49
C ILE A 25 1.64 14.54 2.15
N MET A 26 0.85 14.65 1.08
CA MET A 26 1.34 15.12 -0.22
C MET A 26 1.82 16.57 -0.16
N GLU A 27 1.09 17.43 0.55
CA GLU A 27 1.46 18.83 0.74
C GLU A 27 2.76 18.96 1.54
N ASP A 28 2.92 18.22 2.62
CA ASP A 28 4.13 18.23 3.45
C ASP A 28 5.37 17.77 2.67
N ILE A 29 5.25 16.70 1.88
CA ILE A 29 6.37 16.21 1.04
C ILE A 29 6.76 17.24 -0.02
N LYS A 30 5.77 17.89 -0.65
CA LYS A 30 6.03 19.00 -1.60
C LYS A 30 6.69 20.19 -0.90
N TRP A 31 6.22 20.54 0.30
CA TRP A 31 6.78 21.63 1.11
C TRP A 31 8.25 21.38 1.47
N LEU A 32 8.62 20.13 1.76
CA LEU A 32 10.00 19.71 1.98
C LEU A 32 10.87 19.71 0.71
N GLY A 33 10.30 19.99 -0.47
CA GLY A 33 11.01 20.06 -1.75
C GLY A 33 11.27 18.72 -2.41
N PHE A 34 10.58 17.65 -2.00
CA PHE A 34 10.67 16.34 -2.64
C PHE A 34 9.64 16.19 -3.75
N HIS A 35 10.01 15.40 -4.76
CA HIS A 35 9.15 15.04 -5.87
C HIS A 35 9.11 13.52 -6.02
N TRP A 36 7.91 12.98 -6.17
CA TRP A 36 7.68 11.60 -6.58
C TRP A 36 7.31 11.57 -8.06
N GLU A 37 7.59 10.46 -8.72
CA GLU A 37 7.21 10.21 -10.12
C GLU A 37 5.77 9.71 -10.22
N ASN A 38 5.41 8.77 -9.34
CA ASN A 38 4.10 8.12 -9.34
C ASN A 38 3.51 8.11 -7.94
N VAL A 39 2.17 8.09 -7.88
CA VAL A 39 1.39 7.85 -6.66
C VAL A 39 0.73 6.49 -6.77
N TYR A 40 0.81 5.69 -5.71
CA TYR A 40 0.17 4.39 -5.62
C TYR A 40 -0.57 4.23 -4.29
N TYR A 41 -1.58 3.37 -4.30
CA TYR A 41 -2.32 2.95 -3.11
C TYR A 41 -2.12 1.44 -2.92
N ALA A 42 -1.91 0.99 -1.69
CA ALA A 42 -1.81 -0.44 -1.38
C ALA A 42 -3.12 -1.17 -1.72
N SER A 43 -4.26 -0.51 -1.50
CA SER A 43 -5.61 -1.02 -1.80
C SER A 43 -5.84 -1.36 -3.27
N ASP A 44 -5.23 -0.62 -4.20
CA ASP A 44 -5.26 -0.93 -5.64
C ASP A 44 -4.71 -2.33 -5.96
N TYR A 45 -3.85 -2.87 -5.09
CA TYR A 45 -3.24 -4.19 -5.24
C TYR A 45 -3.99 -5.31 -4.53
N PHE A 46 -5.10 -5.05 -3.83
CA PHE A 46 -5.76 -6.07 -3.00
C PHE A 46 -6.15 -7.33 -3.77
N GLN A 47 -6.68 -7.21 -4.99
CA GLN A 47 -7.01 -8.39 -5.78
C GLN A 47 -5.76 -9.24 -6.06
N GLN A 48 -4.64 -8.60 -6.42
CA GLN A 48 -3.39 -9.29 -6.68
C GLN A 48 -2.82 -9.93 -5.40
N LEU A 49 -2.91 -9.24 -4.26
CA LEU A 49 -2.48 -9.76 -2.96
C LEU A 49 -3.34 -10.96 -2.53
N TRP A 50 -4.64 -10.92 -2.78
CA TRP A 50 -5.55 -12.05 -2.57
C TRP A 50 -5.18 -13.24 -3.45
N ASP A 51 -4.94 -13.03 -4.74
CA ASP A 51 -4.54 -14.09 -5.66
C ASP A 51 -3.22 -14.76 -5.22
N PHE A 52 -2.29 -13.97 -4.67
CA PHE A 52 -1.08 -14.49 -4.05
C PHE A 52 -1.38 -15.30 -2.79
N ALA A 53 -2.28 -14.86 -1.92
CA ALA A 53 -2.68 -15.63 -0.74
C ALA A 53 -3.27 -17.00 -1.13
N VAL A 54 -4.19 -17.02 -2.11
CA VAL A 54 -4.76 -18.27 -2.66
C VAL A 54 -3.66 -19.16 -3.23
N LYS A 55 -2.72 -18.60 -3.99
CA LYS A 55 -1.58 -19.34 -4.53
C LYS A 55 -0.72 -19.96 -3.42
N LEU A 56 -0.43 -19.21 -2.36
CA LEU A 56 0.37 -19.69 -1.24
C LEU A 56 -0.32 -20.84 -0.49
N ILE A 57 -1.65 -20.79 -0.33
CA ILE A 57 -2.44 -21.89 0.24
C ILE A 57 -2.35 -23.13 -0.65
N ASN A 58 -2.55 -22.97 -1.97
CA ASN A 58 -2.48 -24.07 -2.93
C ASN A 58 -1.08 -24.71 -3.01
N GLU A 59 -0.02 -23.94 -2.77
CA GLU A 59 1.36 -24.43 -2.69
C GLU A 59 1.71 -25.06 -1.33
N GLY A 60 0.78 -25.10 -0.37
CA GLY A 60 1.02 -25.59 0.98
C GLY A 60 1.96 -24.70 1.81
N LYS A 61 2.09 -23.42 1.42
CA LYS A 61 2.97 -22.41 2.06
C LYS A 61 2.24 -21.43 2.97
N ALA A 62 0.91 -21.51 3.01
CA ALA A 62 0.06 -20.75 3.92
C ALA A 62 -1.10 -21.64 4.39
N TYR A 63 -1.65 -21.32 5.56
CA TYR A 63 -2.78 -22.02 6.17
C TYR A 63 -3.69 -21.00 6.89
N ILE A 64 -4.92 -21.40 7.20
CA ILE A 64 -5.85 -20.62 8.03
C ILE A 64 -5.64 -21.04 9.48
N ASP A 65 -5.35 -20.08 10.35
CA ASP A 65 -5.26 -20.30 11.79
C ASP A 65 -6.57 -19.92 12.47
N GLU A 66 -7.05 -20.77 13.38
CA GLU A 66 -8.28 -20.58 14.16
C GLU A 66 -7.98 -20.29 15.64
N GLN A 67 -6.72 -20.05 16.00
CA GLN A 67 -6.34 -19.69 17.36
C GLN A 67 -6.97 -18.34 17.76
N SER A 68 -7.60 -18.34 18.94
CA SER A 68 -8.24 -17.17 19.57
C SER A 68 -7.36 -16.48 20.60
#